data_AF-A0AA42N5E8-F1
#
_entry.id   AF-A0AA42N5E8-F1
#
_cell.length_a   1.000
_cell.length_b   1.000
_cell.length_c   1.000
_cell.angle_alpha   90.00
_cell.angle_beta   90.00
_cell.angle_gamma   90.00
#
_symmetry.space_group_name_H-M   'P 1'
#
loop_
_entity.id
_entity.type
_entity.pdbx_description
1 polymer ?
#
loop_
_entity_poly.entity_id
_entity_poly.type
_entity_poly.pdbx_seq_one_letter_code
_entity_poly.pdbx_strand_id
1 'polypeptide(L)'
;MLLESAPEVIDGQSVYLMQRTNRPLGGEELSDRRYAWSVRKDPDLECRFSLWRQKPNRIGFSRNLAKGYFGGRTIPYAALQLGYHLGFSNIVLVGVDMGTGTQPGRFYEQGDAALPSRLDEDYDDYILPSFELVAERVVGPHFRVFGLSQSSRLPERLVPRLSLDQLDALLAAS
;
A
#
# COMPACT_ATOMS: atom_id res chain seq x y z
N MET A 1 -21.70 -8.28 -7.46
CA MET A 1 -20.30 -7.92 -7.82
C MET A 1 -20.28 -7.57 -9.31
N LEU A 2 -19.48 -6.61 -9.78
CA LEU A 2 -19.54 -6.14 -11.19
C LEU A 2 -19.32 -7.27 -12.23
N LEU A 3 -18.56 -8.31 -11.83
CA LEU A 3 -18.31 -9.51 -12.62
C LEU A 3 -19.50 -10.49 -12.68
N GLU A 4 -20.43 -10.43 -11.73
CA GLU A 4 -21.67 -11.23 -11.78
C GLU A 4 -22.69 -10.62 -12.74
N SER A 5 -22.65 -9.30 -12.93
CA SER A 5 -23.57 -8.57 -13.82
C SER A 5 -23.14 -8.56 -15.28
N ALA A 6 -21.86 -8.86 -15.57
CA ALA A 6 -21.29 -8.85 -16.91
C ALA A 6 -20.09 -9.82 -16.98
N PRO A 7 -20.29 -11.14 -16.85
CA PRO A 7 -19.18 -12.11 -16.88
C PRO A 7 -18.38 -12.07 -18.19
N GLU A 8 -19.01 -11.67 -19.30
CA GLU A 8 -18.39 -11.57 -20.62
C GLU A 8 -17.28 -10.53 -20.72
N VAL A 9 -17.21 -9.53 -19.82
CA VAL A 9 -16.15 -8.50 -19.88
C VAL A 9 -14.76 -9.04 -19.56
N ILE A 10 -14.66 -10.25 -19.01
CA ILE A 10 -13.38 -10.93 -18.76
C ILE A 10 -13.09 -12.05 -19.77
N ASP A 11 -14.00 -12.33 -20.71
CA ASP A 11 -13.80 -13.39 -21.69
C ASP A 11 -12.61 -13.08 -22.60
N GLY A 12 -11.71 -14.05 -22.73
CA GLY A 12 -10.47 -13.90 -23.51
C GLY A 12 -9.43 -12.96 -22.90
N GLN A 13 -9.69 -12.40 -21.71
CA GLN A 13 -8.73 -11.55 -21.00
C GLN A 13 -7.90 -12.35 -20.00
N SER A 14 -6.61 -12.02 -19.89
CA SER A 14 -5.77 -12.54 -18.80
C SER A 14 -6.04 -11.74 -17.53
N VAL A 15 -6.86 -12.30 -16.63
CA VAL A 15 -7.23 -11.65 -15.36
C VAL A 15 -6.34 -12.17 -14.24
N TYR A 16 -5.76 -11.25 -13.47
CA TYR A 16 -5.03 -11.57 -12.25
C TYR A 16 -5.89 -11.27 -11.03
N LEU A 17 -6.02 -12.26 -10.16
CA LEU A 17 -6.72 -12.12 -8.89
C LEU A 17 -5.75 -11.64 -7.80
N MET A 18 -5.98 -10.44 -7.28
CA MET A 18 -5.24 -9.89 -6.16
C MET A 18 -6.10 -9.92 -4.89
N GLN A 19 -5.63 -10.62 -3.86
CA GLN A 19 -6.40 -10.86 -2.63
C GLN A 19 -5.68 -10.32 -1.41
N ARG A 20 -6.44 -9.96 -0.39
CA ARG A 20 -5.85 -9.55 0.89
C ARG A 20 -5.31 -10.76 1.63
N THR A 21 -4.14 -10.58 2.22
CA THR A 21 -3.42 -11.61 2.99
C THR A 21 -4.29 -12.31 4.06
N ASN A 22 -5.06 -11.53 4.82
CA ASN A 22 -5.91 -12.06 5.89
C ASN A 22 -7.34 -12.41 5.45
N ARG A 23 -7.68 -12.31 4.15
CA ARG A 23 -9.02 -12.54 3.61
C ARG A 23 -8.98 -13.23 2.24
N PRO A 24 -8.62 -14.52 2.19
CA PRO A 24 -8.63 -15.26 0.94
C PRO A 24 -10.08 -15.46 0.44
N LEU A 25 -10.31 -15.53 -0.89
CA LEU A 25 -11.66 -15.85 -1.41
C LEU A 25 -12.16 -17.23 -0.95
N GLY A 26 -11.25 -18.15 -0.64
CA GLY A 26 -11.58 -19.49 -0.16
C GLY A 26 -10.78 -19.83 1.09
N GLY A 27 -11.42 -20.50 2.05
CA GLY A 27 -10.80 -20.92 3.32
C GLY A 27 -11.33 -20.14 4.53
N GLU A 28 -10.75 -20.42 5.71
CA GLU A 28 -11.12 -19.77 6.98
C GLU A 28 -10.45 -18.37 7.08
N GLU A 29 -11.24 -17.33 7.35
CA GLU A 29 -10.68 -16.01 7.69
C GLU A 29 -10.00 -16.10 9.07
N LEU A 30 -8.68 -15.93 9.10
CA LEU A 30 -7.93 -15.86 10.34
C LEU A 30 -8.09 -14.47 10.98
N SER A 31 -8.23 -14.43 12.30
CA SER A 31 -8.15 -13.16 13.01
C SER A 31 -6.79 -12.50 12.80
N ASP A 32 -6.75 -11.17 12.79
CA ASP A 32 -5.50 -10.40 12.55
C ASP A 32 -4.33 -10.91 13.41
N ARG A 33 -4.60 -11.27 14.68
CA ARG A 33 -3.58 -11.82 15.59
C ARG A 33 -3.10 -13.22 15.18
N ARG A 34 -4.03 -14.13 14.84
CA ARG A 34 -3.69 -15.49 14.40
C ARG A 34 -2.88 -15.43 13.11
N TYR A 35 -3.29 -14.57 12.18
CA TYR A 35 -2.60 -14.34 10.91
C TYR A 35 -1.20 -13.76 11.12
N ALA A 36 -1.07 -12.65 11.85
CA ALA A 36 0.24 -12.04 12.13
C ALA A 36 1.20 -13.02 12.82
N TRP A 37 0.68 -13.87 13.72
CA TRP A 37 1.48 -14.92 14.33
C TRP A 37 1.90 -16.02 13.34
N SER A 38 1.02 -16.46 12.45
CA SER A 38 1.32 -17.53 11.50
C SER A 38 2.36 -17.11 10.46
N VAL A 39 2.36 -15.84 10.06
CA VAL A 39 3.27 -15.32 9.02
C VAL A 39 4.56 -14.70 9.57
N ARG A 40 4.75 -14.64 10.89
CA ARG A 40 5.92 -13.99 11.52
C ARG A 40 7.29 -14.57 11.13
N LYS A 41 7.32 -15.77 10.56
CA LYS A 41 8.53 -16.46 10.09
C LYS A 41 8.54 -16.66 8.57
N ASP A 42 7.52 -16.13 7.88
CA ASP A 42 7.44 -16.24 6.43
C ASP A 42 8.41 -15.21 5.81
N PRO A 43 9.38 -15.63 4.97
CA PRO A 43 10.35 -14.71 4.38
C PRO A 43 9.73 -13.71 3.40
N ASP A 44 8.55 -14.01 2.86
CA ASP A 44 7.86 -13.17 1.88
C ASP A 44 6.91 -12.17 2.53
N LEU A 45 6.62 -12.30 3.83
CA LEU A 45 5.62 -11.49 4.51
C LEU A 45 6.24 -10.79 5.72
N GLU A 46 6.27 -9.48 5.65
CA GLU A 46 6.61 -8.63 6.79
C GLU A 46 5.34 -8.28 7.55
N CYS A 47 5.34 -8.47 8.87
CA CYS A 47 4.20 -8.09 9.70
C CYS A 47 4.67 -7.60 11.07
N ARG A 48 4.04 -6.53 11.58
CA ARG A 48 4.17 -6.18 13.00
C ARG A 48 3.32 -7.16 13.80
N PHE A 49 3.78 -7.45 15.02
CA PHE A 49 3.09 -8.39 15.90
C PHE A 49 2.95 -7.83 17.31
N SER A 50 1.77 -7.99 17.91
CA SER A 50 1.50 -7.67 19.30
C SER A 50 0.46 -8.62 19.89
N LEU A 51 0.76 -9.12 21.10
CA LEU A 51 -0.19 -9.92 21.89
C LEU A 51 -1.28 -9.07 22.54
N TRP A 52 -1.00 -7.79 22.78
CA TRP A 52 -1.81 -6.89 23.61
C TRP A 52 -2.62 -5.87 22.79
N ARG A 53 -2.15 -5.53 21.59
CA ARG A 53 -2.81 -4.55 20.71
C ARG A 53 -3.17 -5.19 19.39
N GLN A 54 -4.40 -5.00 18.93
CA GLN A 54 -4.84 -5.56 17.65
C GLN A 54 -4.27 -4.79 16.44
N LYS A 55 -4.23 -3.45 16.49
CA LYS A 55 -3.84 -2.61 15.34
C LYS A 55 -2.48 -3.00 14.73
N PRO A 56 -1.39 -3.24 15.48
CA PRO A 56 -0.11 -3.65 14.91
C PRO A 56 -0.20 -4.92 14.07
N ASN A 57 -1.05 -5.88 14.43
CA ASN A 57 -1.22 -7.14 13.69
C ASN A 57 -1.86 -6.95 12.30
N ARG A 58 -2.32 -5.74 11.97
CA ARG A 58 -2.87 -5.37 10.65
C ARG A 58 -1.85 -4.66 9.77
N ILE A 59 -0.68 -4.32 10.33
CA ILE A 59 0.40 -3.60 9.65
C ILE A 59 1.38 -4.62 9.10
N GLY A 60 1.48 -4.69 7.77
CA GLY A 60 2.39 -5.61 7.10
C GLY A 60 2.64 -5.23 5.66
N PHE A 61 3.53 -5.98 5.03
CA PHE A 61 3.93 -5.83 3.64
C PHE A 61 4.19 -7.21 3.04
N SER A 62 3.70 -7.43 1.82
CA SER A 62 3.94 -8.66 1.08
C SER A 62 4.96 -8.43 -0.02
N ARG A 63 6.06 -9.19 0.05
CA ARG A 63 7.05 -9.30 -1.04
C ARG A 63 6.57 -10.23 -2.15
N ASN A 64 5.58 -11.10 -1.86
CA ASN A 64 5.05 -12.09 -2.77
C ASN A 64 3.53 -12.01 -2.85
N LEU A 65 3.00 -11.38 -3.90
CA LEU A 65 1.56 -11.20 -4.05
C LEU A 65 0.78 -12.50 -4.29
N ALA A 66 1.44 -13.61 -4.63
CA ALA A 66 0.78 -14.91 -4.63
C ALA A 66 0.27 -15.32 -3.23
N LYS A 67 0.81 -14.72 -2.17
CA LYS A 67 0.35 -14.87 -0.77
C LYS A 67 -0.64 -13.78 -0.34
N GLY A 68 -1.00 -12.88 -1.26
CA GLY A 68 -1.88 -11.74 -1.04
C GLY A 68 -1.13 -10.45 -0.65
N TYR A 69 -1.90 -9.35 -0.50
CA TYR A 69 -1.38 -8.03 -0.17
C TYR A 69 -1.95 -7.47 1.14
N PHE A 70 -1.24 -6.50 1.72
CA PHE A 70 -1.71 -5.69 2.83
C PHE A 70 -2.28 -4.37 2.31
N GLY A 71 -3.45 -3.95 2.81
CA GLY A 71 -4.12 -2.78 2.26
C GLY A 71 -3.50 -1.44 2.63
N GLY A 72 -2.85 -1.32 3.80
CA GLY A 72 -2.26 -0.05 4.29
C GLY A 72 -3.22 1.15 4.31
N ARG A 73 -4.54 0.90 4.21
CA ARG A 73 -5.63 1.90 4.03
C ARG A 73 -5.45 2.86 2.84
N THR A 74 -4.57 2.54 1.89
CA THR A 74 -4.36 3.36 0.69
C THR A 74 -4.15 2.49 -0.55
N ILE A 75 -4.67 2.92 -1.70
CA ILE A 75 -4.43 2.24 -2.98
C ILE A 75 -2.92 2.23 -3.33
N PRO A 76 -2.16 3.33 -3.15
CA PRO A 76 -0.71 3.34 -3.39
C PRO A 76 0.05 2.26 -2.61
N TYR A 77 -0.39 1.90 -1.40
CA TYR A 77 0.30 0.88 -0.62
C TYR A 77 0.13 -0.54 -1.19
N ALA A 78 -1.01 -0.85 -1.81
CA ALA A 78 -1.20 -2.10 -2.55
C ALA A 78 -0.37 -2.11 -3.84
N ALA A 79 -0.36 -0.99 -4.57
CA ALA A 79 0.44 -0.82 -5.79
C ALA A 79 1.95 -0.94 -5.51
N LEU A 80 2.42 -0.45 -4.36
CA LEU A 80 3.80 -0.60 -3.92
C LEU A 80 4.23 -2.07 -3.78
N GLN A 81 3.37 -2.91 -3.17
CA GLN A 81 3.62 -4.35 -3.06
C GLN A 81 3.60 -5.05 -4.42
N LEU A 82 2.74 -4.59 -5.33
CA LEU A 82 2.74 -5.07 -6.71
C LEU A 82 4.04 -4.74 -7.43
N GLY A 83 4.51 -3.50 -7.34
CA GLY A 83 5.79 -3.09 -7.92
C GLY A 83 6.96 -3.93 -7.38
N TYR A 84 7.00 -4.16 -6.07
CA TYR A 84 7.99 -5.05 -5.46
C TYR A 84 7.91 -6.47 -6.03
N HIS A 85 6.71 -7.06 -6.06
CA HIS A 85 6.50 -8.43 -6.52
C HIS A 85 6.88 -8.63 -7.99
N LEU A 86 6.68 -7.61 -8.83
CA LEU A 86 7.08 -7.61 -10.24
C LEU A 86 8.59 -7.40 -10.45
N GLY A 87 9.36 -7.13 -9.39
CA GLY A 87 10.82 -7.01 -9.45
C GLY A 87 11.34 -5.60 -9.71
N PHE A 88 10.49 -4.56 -9.62
CA PHE A 88 10.97 -3.18 -9.76
C PHE A 88 11.86 -2.78 -8.58
N SER A 89 13.00 -2.16 -8.88
CA SER A 89 13.97 -1.70 -7.86
C SER A 89 13.72 -0.29 -7.35
N ASN A 90 12.97 0.53 -8.10
CA ASN A 90 12.61 1.89 -7.71
C ASN A 90 11.11 2.09 -7.92
N ILE A 91 10.43 2.63 -6.91
CA ILE A 91 9.01 3.02 -6.98
C ILE A 91 8.89 4.50 -6.66
N VAL A 92 8.21 5.25 -7.54
CA VAL A 92 7.95 6.68 -7.35
C VAL A 92 6.45 6.88 -7.12
N LEU A 93 6.10 7.40 -5.95
CA LEU A 93 4.73 7.66 -5.52
C LEU A 93 4.30 9.04 -6.02
N VAL A 94 3.24 9.08 -6.83
CA VAL A 94 2.66 10.30 -7.41
C VAL A 94 1.24 10.49 -6.87
N GLY A 95 0.87 11.74 -6.55
CA GLY A 95 -0.45 12.07 -5.99
C GLY A 95 -0.69 11.56 -4.57
N VAL A 96 0.38 11.26 -3.83
CA VAL A 96 0.33 10.78 -2.44
C VAL A 96 0.61 11.95 -1.49
N ASP A 97 -0.32 12.91 -1.46
CA ASP A 97 -0.19 14.10 -0.61
C ASP A 97 -0.59 13.78 0.84
N MET A 98 -1.70 13.07 1.03
CA MET A 98 -2.23 12.74 2.37
C MET A 98 -2.42 13.95 3.30
N GLY A 99 -2.63 15.14 2.74
CA GLY A 99 -2.79 16.38 3.50
C GLY A 99 -4.05 16.41 4.37
N THR A 100 -3.97 17.11 5.49
CA THR A 100 -5.11 17.40 6.38
C THR A 100 -5.99 18.49 5.77
N GLY A 101 -7.29 18.26 5.73
CA GLY A 101 -8.26 19.06 4.98
C GLY A 101 -8.30 20.57 5.28
N THR A 102 -8.14 21.36 4.22
CA THR A 102 -8.95 22.56 3.96
C THR A 102 -9.94 22.35 2.80
N GLN A 103 -9.87 21.20 2.13
CA GLN A 103 -10.81 20.75 1.10
C GLN A 103 -11.14 19.28 1.40
N PRO A 104 -12.38 18.94 1.81
CA PRO A 104 -12.79 17.55 1.91
C PRO A 104 -12.85 16.96 0.50
N GLY A 105 -12.19 15.81 0.29
CA GLY A 105 -12.31 15.04 -0.96
C GLY A 105 -10.99 14.75 -1.65
N ARG A 106 -11.10 14.05 -2.77
CA ARG A 106 -9.98 13.75 -3.66
C ARG A 106 -9.64 14.97 -4.53
N PHE A 107 -8.44 15.01 -5.11
CA PHE A 107 -7.99 16.12 -5.98
C PHE A 107 -8.97 16.48 -7.12
N TYR A 108 -9.77 15.52 -7.58
CA TYR A 108 -10.73 15.68 -8.67
C TYR A 108 -12.18 15.88 -8.21
N GLU A 109 -12.44 15.94 -6.90
CA GLU A 109 -13.76 16.22 -6.34
C GLU A 109 -13.87 17.72 -6.00
N GLN A 110 -15.02 18.31 -6.30
CA GLN A 110 -15.31 19.72 -6.00
C GLN A 110 -16.70 19.85 -5.39
N GLY A 111 -16.83 20.75 -4.41
CA GLY A 111 -18.11 21.12 -3.80
C GLY A 111 -18.72 20.03 -2.91
N ASP A 112 -20.01 20.19 -2.62
CA ASP A 112 -20.75 19.38 -1.62
C ASP A 112 -20.93 17.90 -2.00
N ALA A 113 -20.56 17.52 -3.22
CA ALA A 113 -20.59 16.13 -3.70
C ALA A 113 -19.31 15.34 -3.38
N ALA A 114 -18.31 15.97 -2.76
CA ALA A 114 -17.08 15.30 -2.36
C ALA A 114 -17.37 14.16 -1.36
N LEU A 115 -16.91 12.95 -1.70
CA LEU A 115 -17.12 11.80 -0.83
C LEU A 115 -16.21 11.90 0.41
N PRO A 116 -16.72 11.53 1.59
CA PRO A 116 -15.91 11.54 2.80
C PRO A 116 -14.76 10.55 2.65
N SER A 117 -13.54 11.04 2.92
CA SER A 117 -12.34 10.23 2.97
C SER A 117 -11.99 9.89 4.41
N ARG A 118 -11.67 8.62 4.69
CA ARG A 118 -11.17 8.19 6.01
C ARG A 118 -9.65 8.31 6.15
N LEU A 119 -9.01 9.01 5.21
CA LEU A 119 -7.55 9.11 5.16
C LEU A 119 -6.98 9.73 6.43
N ASP A 120 -7.59 10.81 6.92
CA ASP A 120 -7.17 11.47 8.16
C ASP A 120 -7.37 10.57 9.40
N GLU A 121 -8.51 9.88 9.48
CA GLU A 121 -8.82 8.96 10.58
C GLU A 121 -7.86 7.75 10.62
N ASP A 122 -7.51 7.22 9.45
CA ASP A 122 -6.66 6.03 9.32
C ASP A 122 -5.15 6.40 9.32
N TYR A 123 -4.77 7.68 9.26
CA TYR A 123 -3.40 8.11 9.03
C TYR A 123 -2.43 7.61 10.10
N ASP A 124 -2.64 8.04 11.35
CA ASP A 124 -1.72 7.76 12.46
C ASP A 124 -1.76 6.29 12.90
N ASP A 125 -2.91 5.64 12.71
CA ASP A 125 -3.14 4.27 13.19
C ASP A 125 -2.74 3.19 12.19
N TYR A 126 -2.78 3.48 10.88
CA TYR A 126 -2.56 2.48 9.83
C TYR A 126 -1.61 2.94 8.75
N ILE A 127 -1.83 4.12 8.17
CA ILE A 127 -1.08 4.56 6.98
C ILE A 127 0.38 4.81 7.35
N LEU A 128 0.63 5.73 8.29
CA LEU A 128 1.98 6.05 8.74
C LEU A 128 2.72 4.81 9.25
N PRO A 129 2.17 3.98 10.16
CA PRO A 129 2.81 2.74 10.59
C PRO A 129 3.13 1.76 9.46
N SER A 130 2.34 1.73 8.40
CA SER A 130 2.60 0.87 7.23
C SER A 130 3.80 1.36 6.43
N PHE A 131 3.90 2.66 6.18
CA PHE A 131 5.08 3.24 5.53
C PHE A 131 6.34 3.17 6.42
N GLU A 132 6.19 3.25 7.74
CA GLU A 132 7.30 2.98 8.67
C GLU A 132 7.82 1.55 8.53
N LEU A 133 6.93 0.55 8.48
CA LEU A 133 7.34 -0.85 8.29
C LEU A 133 8.07 -1.04 6.96
N VAL A 134 7.61 -0.40 5.88
CA VAL A 134 8.29 -0.44 4.57
C VAL A 134 9.69 0.16 4.66
N ALA A 135 9.82 1.37 5.23
CA ALA A 135 11.11 2.03 5.37
C ALA A 135 12.08 1.23 6.26
N GLU A 136 11.58 0.59 7.31
CA GLU A 136 12.37 -0.18 8.28
C GLU A 136 12.84 -1.54 7.72
N ARG A 137 11.98 -2.25 6.97
CA ARG A 137 12.19 -3.69 6.67
C ARG A 137 12.24 -4.05 5.20
N VAL A 138 11.83 -3.14 4.32
CA VAL A 138 11.67 -3.43 2.89
C VAL A 138 12.59 -2.58 2.04
N VAL A 139 12.71 -1.29 2.37
CA VAL A 139 13.64 -0.38 1.69
C VAL A 139 15.08 -0.78 1.97
N GLY A 140 15.90 -0.77 0.93
CA GLY A 140 17.32 -1.11 1.00
C GLY A 140 18.03 -0.89 -0.33
N PRO A 141 19.26 -1.41 -0.48
CA PRO A 141 20.08 -1.19 -1.69
C PRO A 141 19.41 -1.64 -2.99
N HIS A 142 18.51 -2.63 -2.93
CA HIS A 142 17.88 -3.26 -4.09
C HIS A 142 16.42 -2.82 -4.31
N PHE A 143 15.85 -2.05 -3.37
CA PHE A 143 14.48 -1.59 -3.46
C PHE A 143 14.33 -0.23 -2.77
N ARG A 144 13.99 0.80 -3.53
CA ARG A 144 13.85 2.18 -3.05
C ARG A 144 12.48 2.72 -3.38
N VAL A 145 11.96 3.54 -2.46
CA VAL A 145 10.64 4.18 -2.59
C VAL A 145 10.82 5.68 -2.44
N PHE A 146 10.28 6.42 -3.39
CA PHE A 146 10.38 7.87 -3.44
C PHE A 146 9.01 8.52 -3.56
N GLY A 147 8.89 9.77 -3.12
CA GLY A 147 7.70 10.58 -3.28
C GLY A 147 7.94 11.72 -4.27
N LEU A 148 6.95 12.05 -5.08
CA LEU A 148 7.03 13.21 -5.99
C LEU A 148 6.32 14.45 -5.41
N SER A 149 5.41 14.25 -4.46
CA SER A 149 4.70 15.35 -3.82
C SER A 149 5.57 16.06 -2.79
N GLN A 150 5.77 17.36 -3.00
CA GLN A 150 6.53 18.22 -2.08
C GLN A 150 5.74 18.59 -0.81
N SER A 151 4.41 18.52 -0.88
CA SER A 151 3.49 18.82 0.21
C SER A 151 2.97 17.57 0.93
N SER A 152 3.57 16.39 0.69
CA SER A 152 3.11 15.15 1.30
C SER A 152 3.23 15.18 2.82
N ARG A 153 2.15 14.74 3.51
CA ARG A 153 2.11 14.48 4.95
C ARG A 153 3.04 13.32 5.33
N LEU A 154 3.37 12.41 4.40
CA LEU A 154 4.36 11.37 4.67
C LEU A 154 5.74 11.99 4.96
N PRO A 155 6.40 11.63 6.08
CA PRO A 155 7.72 12.14 6.40
C PRO A 155 8.77 11.76 5.35
N GLU A 156 9.63 12.72 4.97
CA GLU A 156 10.73 12.49 4.03
C GLU A 156 11.70 11.40 4.48
N ARG A 157 11.87 11.24 5.80
CA ARG A 157 12.69 10.15 6.38
C ARG A 157 12.18 8.75 6.03
N LEU A 158 10.89 8.61 5.71
CA LEU A 158 10.27 7.33 5.32
C LEU A 158 10.21 7.19 3.82
N VAL A 159 9.88 8.29 3.12
CA VAL A 159 9.74 8.35 1.66
C VAL A 159 10.44 9.61 1.18
N PRO A 160 11.73 9.52 0.78
CA PRO A 160 12.48 10.67 0.29
C PRO A 160 11.81 11.30 -0.93
N ARG A 161 11.85 12.64 -1.01
CA ARG A 161 11.22 13.39 -2.10
C ARG A 161 12.19 13.55 -3.26
N LEU A 162 11.70 13.36 -4.48
CA LEU A 162 12.45 13.68 -5.70
C LEU A 162 11.98 15.03 -6.25
N SER A 163 12.92 15.84 -6.71
CA SER A 163 12.63 16.88 -7.70
C SER A 163 12.38 16.26 -9.08
N LEU A 164 11.84 17.05 -10.01
CA LEU A 164 11.66 16.59 -11.39
C LEU A 164 13.01 16.24 -12.05
N ASP A 165 14.04 17.07 -11.84
CA ASP A 165 15.38 16.78 -12.37
C ASP A 165 15.97 15.46 -11.81
N GLN A 166 15.73 15.18 -10.52
CA GLN A 166 16.15 13.93 -9.90
C GLN A 166 15.37 12.72 -10.43
N LEU A 167 14.07 12.91 -10.74
CA LEU A 167 13.26 11.89 -11.40
C LEU A 167 13.77 11.61 -12.81
N ASP A 168 14.06 12.64 -13.61
CA ASP A 168 14.60 12.50 -14.95
C ASP A 168 15.95 11.77 -14.94
N ALA A 169 16.82 12.12 -13.99
CA ALA A 169 18.10 11.43 -13.80
C ALA A 169 17.92 9.96 -13.40
N LEU A 170 16.94 9.65 -12.54
CA LEU A 170 16.64 8.27 -12.13
C LEU A 170 16.14 7.45 -13.32
N LEU A 171 15.24 8.00 -14.13
CA LEU A 171 14.71 7.35 -15.32
C LEU A 171 15.78 7.13 -16.39
N ALA A 172 16.70 8.07 -16.57
CA ALA A 172 17.83 7.93 -17.50
C ALA A 172 18.84 6.86 -17.07
N ALA A 173 18.89 6.49 -15.79
CA ALA A 173 19.80 5.48 -15.24
C ALA A 173 19.15 4.08 -15.08
N SER A 174 17.88 3.92 -15.48
CA SER A 174 17.07 2.71 -15.29
C SER A 174 17.16 1.73 -16.47
#